data_AF-A0A6P1A0Y6-F1
#
_entry.id   AF-A0A6P1A0Y6-F1
#
_cell.length_a   1.000
_cell.length_b   1.000
_cell.length_c   1.000
_cell.angle_alpha   90.00
_cell.angle_beta   90.00
_cell.angle_gamma   90.00
#
_symmetry.space_group_name_H-M   'P 1'
#
loop_
_entity.id
_entity.type
_entity.pdbx_description
1 polymer ?
#
loop_
_entity_poly.entity_id
_entity_poly.type
_entity_poly.pdbx_seq_one_letter_code
_entity_poly.pdbx_strand_id
1 'polypeptide(L)'
;MTSKVYAPNVHLFAFHLKTSEPTTLLWDKCNEIISQKFGVTKQLEIEEESGYRVDLLKDKTTDDVAFHFGSNVTLDNTSLAVTGVATPLRIQDTYGLALNLRRPELEQNQTQRTQAVPSSFLKQLNPAGCLMPEQISSSIGQTLVLTVWYTEEKRWVPWKLLQHRQEIRKLADECLRAFIPPQIPCPHFNQEGELFGSPIFEYGVPSQPEKYCHILVWIFW
;
A
#
# COMPACT_ATOMS: atom_id res chain seq x y z
N MET A 1 -24.74 -0.61 0.99
CA MET A 1 -23.95 0.49 1.56
C MET A 1 -22.52 0.01 1.67
N THR A 2 -21.53 0.82 1.32
CA THR A 2 -20.12 0.48 1.53
C THR A 2 -19.74 0.68 2.99
N SER A 3 -18.93 -0.23 3.53
CA SER A 3 -18.41 -0.13 4.89
C SER A 3 -17.53 1.11 5.01
N LYS A 4 -17.53 1.76 6.17
CA LYS A 4 -16.59 2.84 6.48
C LYS A 4 -15.34 2.28 7.14
N VAL A 5 -14.20 2.90 6.84
CA VAL A 5 -12.89 2.57 7.37
C VAL A 5 -12.14 3.85 7.75
N TYR A 6 -11.29 3.78 8.76
CA TYR A 6 -10.46 4.89 9.21
C TYR A 6 -9.02 4.70 8.73
N ALA A 7 -8.42 5.81 8.31
CA ALA A 7 -7.08 5.93 7.74
C ALA A 7 -6.65 4.74 6.85
N PRO A 8 -7.41 4.42 5.78
CA PRO A 8 -6.99 3.38 4.84
C PRO A 8 -5.60 3.69 4.29
N ASN A 9 -4.78 2.65 4.25
CA ASN A 9 -3.37 2.75 4.00
C ASN A 9 -2.88 1.54 3.20
N VAL A 10 -2.12 1.78 2.14
CA VAL A 10 -1.61 0.77 1.21
C VAL A 10 -0.09 0.81 1.22
N HIS A 11 0.51 -0.36 1.40
CA HIS A 11 1.94 -0.58 1.23
C HIS A 11 2.19 -1.43 -0.01
N LEU A 12 3.13 -1.01 -0.85
CA LEU A 12 3.76 -1.79 -1.89
C LEU A 12 5.19 -2.10 -1.45
N PHE A 13 5.53 -3.38 -1.41
CA PHE A 13 6.90 -3.85 -1.30
C PHE A 13 7.26 -4.51 -2.62
N ALA A 14 8.16 -3.90 -3.40
CA ALA A 14 8.60 -4.41 -4.69
C ALA A 14 10.11 -4.67 -4.67
N PHE A 15 10.52 -5.80 -5.25
CA PHE A 15 11.91 -6.25 -5.28
C PHE A 15 12.36 -6.55 -6.70
N HIS A 16 13.48 -5.96 -7.09
CA HIS A 16 14.03 -6.09 -8.43
C HIS A 16 15.52 -6.43 -8.37
N LEU A 17 15.92 -7.48 -9.08
CA LEU A 17 17.31 -7.91 -9.17
C LEU A 17 18.16 -6.84 -9.86
N LYS A 18 19.23 -6.42 -9.20
CA LYS A 18 20.27 -5.56 -9.73
C LYS A 18 21.17 -6.38 -10.66
N THR A 19 21.02 -6.15 -11.96
CA THR A 19 21.89 -6.76 -12.96
C THR A 19 23.20 -5.97 -13.08
N SER A 20 24.09 -6.40 -13.99
CA SER A 20 25.35 -5.71 -14.27
C SER A 20 25.15 -4.31 -14.84
N GLU A 21 24.00 -4.06 -15.48
CA GLU A 21 23.60 -2.73 -15.93
C GLU A 21 22.71 -2.08 -14.85
N PRO A 22 23.07 -0.88 -14.35
CA PRO A 22 22.22 -0.17 -13.40
C PRO A 22 20.81 0.03 -13.96
N THR A 23 19.82 -0.51 -13.26
CA THR A 23 18.41 -0.33 -13.60
C THR A 23 17.78 0.71 -12.69
N THR A 24 17.01 1.62 -13.28
CA THR A 24 16.24 2.66 -12.57
C THR A 24 14.77 2.30 -12.43
N LEU A 25 14.37 1.09 -12.86
CA LEU A 25 12.97 0.69 -13.03
C LEU A 25 12.07 1.04 -11.84
N LEU A 26 12.43 0.63 -10.62
CA LEU A 26 11.58 0.86 -9.44
C LEU A 26 11.44 2.35 -9.13
N TRP A 27 12.49 3.14 -9.35
CA TRP A 27 12.52 4.58 -9.08
C TRP A 27 11.71 5.34 -10.13
N ASP A 28 11.87 4.96 -11.41
CA ASP A 28 11.09 5.53 -12.51
C ASP A 28 9.60 5.22 -12.34
N LYS A 29 9.25 3.98 -11.94
CA LYS A 29 7.86 3.60 -11.64
C LYS A 29 7.31 4.34 -10.43
N CYS A 30 8.09 4.50 -9.36
CA CYS A 30 7.70 5.32 -8.22
C CYS A 30 7.44 6.77 -8.66
N ASN A 31 8.36 7.37 -9.42
CA ASN A 31 8.25 8.74 -9.93
C ASN A 31 7.05 8.91 -10.87
N GLU A 32 6.77 7.94 -11.74
CA GLU A 32 5.59 7.88 -12.60
C GLU A 32 4.30 7.91 -11.76
N ILE A 33 4.22 7.07 -10.72
CA ILE A 33 3.06 7.00 -9.82
C ILE A 33 2.87 8.34 -9.10
N ILE A 34 3.88 8.85 -8.39
CA ILE A 34 3.73 10.06 -7.57
C ILE A 34 3.44 11.30 -8.42
N SER A 35 4.06 11.42 -9.60
CA SER A 35 3.86 12.58 -10.47
C SER A 35 2.54 12.53 -11.22
N GLN A 36 2.24 11.42 -11.90
CA GLN A 36 1.08 11.35 -12.79
C GLN A 36 -0.22 11.05 -12.05
N LYS A 37 -0.15 10.30 -10.93
CA LYS A 37 -1.36 9.90 -10.18
C LYS A 37 -1.61 10.78 -8.97
N PHE A 38 -0.57 11.37 -8.39
CA PHE A 38 -0.67 12.21 -7.20
C PHE A 38 -0.19 13.65 -7.41
N GLY A 39 0.22 14.05 -8.62
CA GLY A 39 0.57 15.44 -8.93
C GLY A 39 1.79 15.97 -8.18
N VAL A 40 2.63 15.09 -7.65
CA VAL A 40 3.83 15.46 -6.88
C VAL A 40 4.93 15.84 -7.87
N THR A 41 5.42 17.07 -7.78
CA THR A 41 6.46 17.59 -8.69
C THR A 41 7.88 17.21 -8.27
N LYS A 42 8.12 17.07 -6.95
CA LYS A 42 9.40 16.62 -6.43
C LYS A 42 9.58 15.13 -6.77
N GLN A 43 10.74 14.77 -7.30
CA GLN A 43 11.06 13.39 -7.64
C GLN A 43 11.87 12.73 -6.52
N LEU A 44 11.71 11.41 -6.42
CA LEU A 44 12.61 10.55 -5.67
C LEU A 44 13.90 10.41 -6.49
N GLU A 45 15.01 10.88 -5.91
CA GLU A 45 16.35 10.71 -6.46
C GLU A 45 17.13 9.72 -5.59
N ILE A 46 17.88 8.84 -6.26
CA ILE A 46 18.74 7.88 -5.59
C ILE A 46 20.23 8.20 -5.73
N GLU A 47 21.01 7.77 -4.75
CA GLU A 47 22.46 7.76 -4.76
C GLU A 47 22.94 6.39 -4.31
N GLU A 48 23.80 5.77 -5.11
CA GLU A 48 24.38 4.46 -4.82
C GLU A 48 25.65 4.59 -3.99
N GLU A 49 25.79 3.70 -3.01
CA GLU A 49 26.95 3.65 -2.12
C GLU A 49 27.42 2.20 -1.96
N SER A 50 28.65 2.02 -1.50
CA SER A 50 29.16 0.69 -1.14
C SER A 50 28.50 0.17 0.13
N GLY A 51 28.10 -1.09 0.14
CA GLY A 51 27.55 -1.72 1.35
C GLY A 51 26.67 -2.91 1.05
N TYR A 52 26.42 -3.71 2.09
CA TYR A 52 25.49 -4.84 2.05
C TYR A 52 24.05 -4.33 1.97
N ARG A 53 23.63 -3.52 2.93
CA ARG A 53 22.35 -2.81 2.91
C ARG A 53 22.64 -1.33 2.78
N VAL A 54 22.04 -0.69 1.79
CA VAL A 54 22.22 0.73 1.51
C VAL A 54 20.85 1.37 1.37
N ASP A 55 20.60 2.41 2.14
CA ASP A 55 19.45 3.28 1.93
C ASP A 55 19.80 4.24 0.80
N LEU A 56 19.03 4.22 -0.28
CA LEU A 56 19.44 4.80 -1.56
C LEU A 56 18.97 6.24 -1.75
N LEU A 57 18.12 6.78 -0.86
CA LEU A 57 17.64 8.15 -1.03
C LEU A 57 18.83 9.12 -0.98
N LYS A 58 18.97 9.96 -2.00
CA LYS A 58 20.11 10.89 -2.14
C LYS A 58 20.15 11.91 -1.00
N ASP A 59 19.04 12.58 -0.73
CA ASP A 59 18.93 13.59 0.33
C ASP A 59 18.56 12.98 1.70
N LYS A 60 18.97 11.74 1.96
CA LYS A 60 18.68 11.08 3.25
C LYS A 60 19.41 11.76 4.41
N THR A 61 18.82 11.67 5.58
CA THR A 61 19.45 12.04 6.85
C THR A 61 19.68 10.80 7.70
N THR A 62 20.43 10.93 8.81
CA THR A 62 20.62 9.84 9.77
C THR A 62 19.30 9.33 10.34
N ASP A 63 18.30 10.20 10.47
CA ASP A 63 17.02 9.90 11.13
C ASP A 63 15.88 9.61 10.14
N ASP A 64 16.05 10.00 8.86
CA ASP A 64 15.03 9.84 7.83
C ASP A 64 15.65 9.50 6.48
N VAL A 65 15.36 8.29 6.02
CA VAL A 65 15.84 7.72 4.76
C VAL A 65 14.74 7.63 3.72
N ALA A 66 13.58 8.22 3.99
CA ALA A 66 12.40 8.09 3.16
C ALA A 66 12.01 9.40 2.46
N PHE A 67 11.47 9.25 1.27
CA PHE A 67 10.92 10.33 0.49
C PHE A 67 9.44 10.53 0.86
N HIS A 68 9.12 11.62 1.55
CA HIS A 68 7.76 11.97 1.96
C HIS A 68 7.09 12.87 0.93
N PHE A 69 5.81 12.61 0.66
CA PHE A 69 5.00 13.44 -0.22
C PHE A 69 3.54 13.51 0.21
N GLY A 70 2.84 14.55 -0.26
CA GLY A 70 1.43 14.78 0.02
C GLY A 70 0.70 15.22 -1.24
N SER A 71 -0.59 14.88 -1.31
CA SER A 71 -1.49 15.23 -2.39
C SER A 71 -2.93 15.29 -1.89
N ASN A 72 -3.86 15.62 -2.78
CA ASN A 72 -5.29 15.52 -2.54
C ASN A 72 -5.93 14.68 -3.64
N VAL A 73 -6.89 13.83 -3.26
CA VAL A 73 -7.73 13.06 -4.18
C VAL A 73 -9.19 13.50 -4.03
N THR A 74 -9.95 13.45 -5.11
CA THR A 74 -11.37 13.82 -5.08
C THR A 74 -12.23 12.57 -4.96
N LEU A 75 -13.07 12.52 -3.91
CA LEU A 75 -14.10 11.51 -3.73
C LEU A 75 -15.44 12.22 -3.51
N ASP A 76 -16.44 11.94 -4.34
CA ASP A 76 -17.79 12.52 -4.24
C ASP A 76 -17.78 14.05 -4.08
N ASN A 77 -17.00 14.74 -4.92
CA ASN A 77 -16.77 16.19 -4.89
C ASN A 77 -16.08 16.73 -3.62
N THR A 78 -15.60 15.86 -2.75
CA THR A 78 -14.82 16.21 -1.56
C THR A 78 -13.34 15.99 -1.82
N SER A 79 -12.53 17.02 -1.59
CA SER A 79 -11.07 16.93 -1.62
C SER A 79 -10.57 16.29 -0.33
N LEU A 80 -9.85 15.17 -0.44
CA LEU A 80 -9.32 14.43 0.68
C LEU A 80 -7.80 14.35 0.56
N ALA A 81 -7.09 14.87 1.55
CA ALA A 81 -5.65 14.67 1.73
C ALA A 81 -5.25 13.19 1.68
N VAL A 82 -4.18 12.94 0.94
CA VAL A 82 -3.42 11.68 0.87
C VAL A 82 -1.96 12.02 1.13
N THR A 83 -1.29 11.19 1.92
CA THR A 83 0.16 11.26 2.12
C THR A 83 0.79 9.96 1.69
N GLY A 84 2.05 10.01 1.28
CA GLY A 84 2.81 8.82 0.98
C GLY A 84 4.27 8.95 1.37
N VAL A 85 4.91 7.79 1.46
CA VAL A 85 6.30 7.62 1.84
C VAL A 85 6.92 6.58 0.93
N ALA A 86 8.02 6.91 0.26
CA ALA A 86 8.76 5.99 -0.59
C ALA A 86 10.18 5.81 -0.03
N THR A 87 10.56 4.57 0.28
CA THR A 87 11.89 4.23 0.79
C THR A 87 12.62 3.37 -0.24
N PRO A 88 13.56 3.94 -0.99
CA PRO A 88 14.42 3.19 -1.89
C PRO A 88 15.60 2.60 -1.11
N LEU A 89 15.84 1.31 -1.28
CA LEU A 89 16.95 0.62 -0.63
C LEU A 89 17.56 -0.45 -1.53
N ARG A 90 18.79 -0.85 -1.24
CA ARG A 90 19.44 -2.02 -1.84
C ARG A 90 19.89 -2.98 -0.75
N ILE A 91 19.66 -4.27 -0.95
CA ILE A 91 20.24 -5.36 -0.15
C ILE A 91 21.00 -6.25 -1.12
N GLN A 92 22.33 -6.26 -1.01
CA GLN A 92 23.25 -6.92 -1.92
C GLN A 92 22.97 -6.56 -3.39
N ASP A 93 22.46 -7.53 -4.15
CA ASP A 93 22.12 -7.50 -5.56
C ASP A 93 20.61 -7.29 -5.78
N THR A 94 19.87 -6.83 -4.77
CA THR A 94 18.43 -6.62 -4.87
C THR A 94 18.08 -5.18 -4.53
N TYR A 95 17.42 -4.49 -5.47
CA TYR A 95 16.74 -3.24 -5.20
C TYR A 95 15.38 -3.51 -4.56
N GLY A 96 15.07 -2.77 -3.49
CA GLY A 96 13.80 -2.77 -2.80
C GLY A 96 13.16 -1.40 -2.83
N LEU A 97 11.86 -1.36 -3.12
CA LEU A 97 11.01 -0.18 -2.95
C LEU A 97 9.91 -0.51 -1.95
N ALA A 98 9.92 0.21 -0.82
CA ALA A 98 8.76 0.29 0.06
C ALA A 98 8.01 1.59 -0.24
N LEU A 99 6.84 1.50 -0.86
CA LEU A 99 5.97 2.65 -1.14
C LEU A 99 4.71 2.56 -0.29
N ASN A 100 4.40 3.65 0.39
CA ASN A 100 3.23 3.82 1.23
C ASN A 100 2.32 4.91 0.66
N LEU A 101 1.01 4.67 0.64
CA LEU A 101 -0.02 5.63 0.23
C LEU A 101 -1.20 5.53 1.21
N ARG A 102 -1.60 6.64 1.83
CA ARG A 102 -2.64 6.61 2.87
C ARG A 102 -3.52 7.85 2.91
N ARG A 103 -4.73 7.67 3.43
CA ARG A 103 -5.45 8.75 4.13
C ARG A 103 -4.76 8.95 5.49
N PRO A 104 -4.27 10.17 5.82
CA PRO A 104 -3.66 10.42 7.13
C PRO A 104 -4.62 10.11 8.28
N GLU A 105 -4.06 9.70 9.42
CA GLU A 105 -4.84 9.43 10.64
C GLU A 105 -5.33 10.74 11.26
N LEU A 106 -4.49 11.76 11.21
CA LEU A 106 -4.76 13.08 11.78
C LEU A 106 -4.89 14.12 10.67
N GLU A 107 -5.71 15.13 10.92
CA GLU A 107 -5.76 16.34 10.11
C GLU A 107 -4.43 17.12 10.21
N GLN A 108 -4.24 18.13 9.37
CA GLN A 108 -2.99 18.90 9.31
C GLN A 108 -2.55 19.52 10.65
N ASN A 109 -3.49 19.76 11.56
CA ASN A 109 -3.22 20.26 12.91
C ASN A 109 -2.66 19.21 13.88
N GLN A 110 -2.47 17.96 13.45
CA GLN A 110 -1.93 16.83 14.20
C GLN A 110 -2.63 16.54 15.54
N THR A 111 -3.86 17.02 15.72
CA THR A 111 -4.60 16.89 16.98
C THR A 111 -5.98 16.28 16.78
N GLN A 112 -6.57 16.46 15.61
CA GLN A 112 -7.89 15.94 15.27
C GLN A 112 -7.76 14.73 14.35
N ARG A 113 -8.53 13.67 14.61
CA ARG A 113 -8.61 12.52 13.71
C ARG A 113 -9.30 12.91 12.41
N THR A 114 -8.80 12.37 11.30
CA THR A 114 -9.52 12.45 10.04
C THR A 114 -10.82 11.65 10.10
N GLN A 115 -11.82 12.07 9.33
CA GLN A 115 -13.08 11.34 9.23
C GLN A 115 -12.89 9.96 8.59
N ALA A 116 -13.66 8.98 9.05
CA ALA A 116 -13.78 7.69 8.39
C ALA A 116 -14.35 7.87 6.97
N VAL A 117 -13.78 7.14 6.02
CA VAL A 117 -14.13 7.19 4.59
C VAL A 117 -14.78 5.87 4.18
N PRO A 118 -15.62 5.85 3.14
CA PRO A 118 -16.10 4.58 2.60
C PRO A 118 -14.92 3.74 2.08
N SER A 119 -15.03 2.42 2.15
CA SER A 119 -14.05 1.44 1.61
C SER A 119 -13.67 1.71 0.16
N SER A 120 -14.60 2.27 -0.63
CA SER A 120 -14.40 2.71 -2.01
C SER A 120 -13.29 3.76 -2.17
N PHE A 121 -12.90 4.46 -1.10
CA PHE A 121 -11.75 5.35 -1.09
C PHE A 121 -10.44 4.64 -1.50
N LEU A 122 -10.29 3.34 -1.21
CA LEU A 122 -9.08 2.57 -1.58
C LEU A 122 -8.80 2.61 -3.10
N LYS A 123 -9.82 2.80 -3.94
CA LYS A 123 -9.65 3.02 -5.38
C LYS A 123 -8.78 4.23 -5.70
N GLN A 124 -8.84 5.27 -4.87
CA GLN A 124 -8.06 6.51 -5.03
C GLN A 124 -6.57 6.30 -4.70
N LEU A 125 -6.22 5.22 -3.98
CA LEU A 125 -4.84 4.87 -3.67
C LEU A 125 -4.21 3.94 -4.72
N ASN A 126 -5.00 3.41 -5.66
CA ASN A 126 -4.52 2.59 -6.79
C ASN A 126 -5.20 2.98 -8.11
N PRO A 127 -5.12 4.26 -8.52
CA PRO A 127 -5.79 4.75 -9.71
C PRO A 127 -5.28 4.01 -10.95
N ALA A 128 -6.22 3.46 -11.72
CA ALA A 128 -5.95 2.63 -12.90
C ALA A 128 -5.04 1.41 -12.66
N GLY A 129 -4.91 0.95 -11.41
CA GLY A 129 -4.10 -0.22 -11.08
C GLY A 129 -2.60 0.04 -11.10
N CYS A 130 -2.16 1.28 -10.86
CA CYS A 130 -0.75 1.67 -10.94
C CYS A 130 0.19 0.88 -10.01
N LEU A 131 -0.35 0.19 -8.98
CA LEU A 131 0.42 -0.65 -8.06
C LEU A 131 0.45 -2.13 -8.45
N MET A 132 -0.13 -2.51 -9.60
CA MET A 132 -0.27 -3.91 -10.00
C MET A 132 1.02 -4.46 -10.61
N PRO A 133 1.27 -5.79 -10.55
CA PRO A 133 2.50 -6.40 -11.06
C PRO A 133 2.89 -6.00 -12.47
N GLU A 134 1.94 -5.90 -13.40
CA GLU A 134 2.20 -5.48 -14.78
C GLU A 134 2.63 -4.01 -14.93
N GLN A 135 2.32 -3.17 -13.94
CA GLN A 135 2.69 -1.75 -13.93
C GLN A 135 4.07 -1.52 -13.30
N ILE A 136 4.40 -2.28 -12.25
CA ILE A 136 5.68 -2.18 -11.54
C ILE A 136 6.77 -3.00 -12.24
N SER A 137 6.43 -4.20 -12.73
CA SER A 137 7.33 -5.12 -13.44
C SER A 137 8.61 -5.48 -12.67
N SER A 138 8.47 -5.64 -11.35
CA SER A 138 9.55 -6.12 -10.46
C SER A 138 9.98 -7.55 -10.82
N SER A 139 11.28 -7.81 -10.93
CA SER A 139 11.79 -9.12 -11.40
C SER A 139 11.80 -10.22 -10.34
N ILE A 140 11.89 -9.88 -9.05
CA ILE A 140 11.82 -10.86 -7.95
C ILE A 140 10.38 -11.01 -7.46
N GLY A 141 9.64 -9.90 -7.45
CA GLY A 141 8.22 -9.88 -7.16
C GLY A 141 7.81 -8.69 -6.31
N GLN A 142 6.52 -8.66 -5.98
CA GLN A 142 5.95 -7.63 -5.13
C GLN A 142 4.86 -8.19 -4.20
N THR A 143 4.62 -7.49 -3.10
CA THR A 143 3.50 -7.74 -2.19
C THR A 143 2.79 -6.43 -1.88
N LEU A 144 1.47 -6.44 -1.92
CA LEU A 144 0.64 -5.34 -1.48
C LEU A 144 0.05 -5.65 -0.10
N VAL A 145 0.06 -4.66 0.79
CA VAL A 145 -0.57 -4.76 2.11
C VAL A 145 -1.54 -3.60 2.27
N LEU A 146 -2.83 -3.91 2.36
CA LEU A 146 -3.88 -2.96 2.67
C LEU A 146 -4.11 -3.03 4.18
N THR A 147 -3.97 -1.89 4.84
CA THR A 147 -4.28 -1.71 6.27
C THR A 147 -5.44 -0.75 6.39
N VAL A 148 -6.44 -1.14 7.19
CA VAL A 148 -7.60 -0.29 7.46
C VAL A 148 -8.01 -0.47 8.92
N TRP A 149 -8.41 0.61 9.58
CA TRP A 149 -9.07 0.51 10.88
C TRP A 149 -10.55 0.27 10.69
N TYR A 150 -11.06 -0.72 11.42
CA TYR A 150 -12.49 -0.94 11.53
C TYR A 150 -13.13 0.16 12.37
N THR A 151 -14.14 0.85 11.83
CA THR A 151 -14.70 2.07 12.46
C THR A 151 -16.08 1.90 13.08
N GLU A 152 -16.54 0.67 13.36
CA GLU A 152 -17.77 0.59 14.13
C GLU A 152 -17.50 1.02 15.57
N GLU A 153 -18.21 2.06 16.00
CA GLU A 153 -18.26 2.64 17.35
C GLU A 153 -18.69 1.63 18.45
N LYS A 154 -18.67 0.30 18.20
CA LYS A 154 -19.08 -0.71 19.18
C LYS A 154 -18.28 -2.01 19.09
N ARG A 155 -17.78 -2.34 20.28
CA ARG A 155 -17.42 -3.66 20.82
C ARG A 155 -16.17 -4.30 20.25
N TRP A 156 -15.27 -4.59 21.18
CA TRP A 156 -14.35 -5.72 21.08
C TRP A 156 -15.17 -6.95 20.72
N VAL A 157 -15.14 -7.31 19.45
CA VAL A 157 -15.82 -8.47 18.92
C VAL A 157 -14.76 -9.57 18.90
N PRO A 158 -14.95 -10.69 19.62
CA PRO A 158 -13.98 -11.77 19.58
C PRO A 158 -13.93 -12.34 18.17
N TRP A 159 -12.99 -11.85 17.35
CA TRP A 159 -12.96 -12.12 15.92
C TRP A 159 -12.86 -13.61 15.64
N LYS A 160 -12.30 -14.40 16.57
CA LYS A 160 -12.19 -15.87 16.50
C LYS A 160 -13.53 -16.60 16.49
N LEU A 161 -14.64 -15.95 16.88
CA LEU A 161 -15.98 -16.51 16.70
C LEU A 161 -16.34 -16.52 15.21
N LEU A 162 -16.90 -17.64 14.74
CA LEU A 162 -17.09 -17.89 13.30
C LEU A 162 -17.89 -16.79 12.58
N GLN A 163 -18.96 -16.28 13.19
CA GLN A 163 -19.81 -15.22 12.61
C GLN A 163 -19.01 -13.92 12.39
N HIS A 164 -18.19 -13.54 13.36
CA HIS A 164 -17.38 -12.33 13.30
C HIS A 164 -16.21 -12.47 12.32
N ARG A 165 -15.61 -13.65 12.19
CA ARG A 165 -14.64 -13.91 11.10
C ARG A 165 -15.25 -13.62 9.74
N GLN A 166 -16.47 -14.10 9.50
CA GLN A 166 -17.15 -13.90 8.22
C GLN A 166 -17.48 -12.43 7.96
N GLU A 167 -17.88 -11.68 8.98
CA GLU A 167 -18.14 -10.23 8.88
C GLU A 167 -16.86 -9.45 8.55
N ILE A 168 -15.78 -9.72 9.27
CA ILE A 168 -14.49 -9.04 9.05
C ILE A 168 -13.90 -9.44 7.70
N ARG A 169 -14.02 -10.70 7.30
CA ARG A 169 -13.61 -11.13 5.96
C ARG A 169 -14.41 -10.43 4.87
N LYS A 170 -15.73 -10.22 5.05
CA LYS A 170 -16.53 -9.45 4.08
C LYS A 170 -16.01 -8.03 3.92
N LEU A 171 -15.58 -7.39 5.01
CA LEU A 171 -14.93 -6.09 4.95
C LEU A 171 -13.60 -6.15 4.19
N ALA A 172 -12.76 -7.15 4.46
CA ALA A 172 -11.51 -7.34 3.74
C ALA A 172 -11.74 -7.57 2.23
N ASP A 173 -12.71 -8.40 1.86
CA ASP A 173 -13.09 -8.65 0.48
C ASP A 173 -13.64 -7.37 -0.20
N GLU A 174 -14.40 -6.55 0.55
CA GLU A 174 -14.91 -5.27 0.07
C GLU A 174 -13.78 -4.27 -0.19
N CYS A 175 -12.83 -4.17 0.74
CA CYS A 175 -11.63 -3.33 0.60
C CYS A 175 -10.80 -3.75 -0.61
N LEU A 176 -10.57 -5.06 -0.78
CA LEU A 176 -9.84 -5.60 -1.93
C LEU A 176 -10.56 -5.27 -3.25
N ARG A 177 -11.88 -5.51 -3.33
CA ARG A 177 -12.68 -5.21 -4.53
C ARG A 177 -12.72 -3.72 -4.86
N ALA A 178 -12.67 -2.85 -3.86
CA ALA A 178 -12.55 -1.41 -4.06
C ALA A 178 -11.17 -0.99 -4.59
N PHE A 179 -10.12 -1.65 -4.11
CA PHE A 179 -8.74 -1.35 -4.46
C PHE A 179 -8.34 -1.85 -5.86
N ILE A 180 -8.85 -3.01 -6.28
CA ILE A 180 -8.54 -3.60 -7.59
C ILE A 180 -9.43 -2.99 -8.67
N PRO A 181 -8.85 -2.46 -9.77
CA PRO A 181 -9.64 -1.95 -10.89
C PRO A 181 -10.55 -3.03 -11.50
N PRO A 182 -11.78 -2.70 -11.95
CA PRO A 182 -12.74 -3.68 -12.48
C PRO A 182 -12.23 -4.52 -13.67
N GLN A 183 -11.28 -4.00 -14.43
CA GLN A 183 -10.67 -4.69 -15.57
C GLN A 183 -9.63 -5.75 -15.18
N ILE A 184 -9.19 -5.77 -13.92
CA ILE A 184 -8.21 -6.73 -13.41
C ILE A 184 -8.96 -7.79 -12.59
N PRO A 185 -8.73 -9.09 -12.85
CA PRO A 185 -9.31 -10.15 -12.02
C PRO A 185 -8.95 -9.97 -10.55
N CYS A 186 -9.96 -9.86 -9.70
CA CYS A 186 -9.76 -9.75 -8.26
C CYS A 186 -9.16 -11.07 -7.72
N PRO A 187 -8.02 -11.04 -7.00
CA PRO A 187 -7.39 -12.26 -6.50
C PRO A 187 -8.32 -13.03 -5.55
N HIS A 188 -8.33 -14.36 -5.67
CA HIS A 188 -9.12 -15.21 -4.79
C HIS A 188 -8.53 -15.22 -3.38
N PHE A 189 -9.40 -15.37 -2.39
CA PHE A 189 -9.00 -15.63 -1.00
C PHE A 189 -8.19 -16.93 -0.91
N ASN A 190 -7.04 -16.88 -0.24
CA ASN A 190 -6.19 -18.04 0.03
C ASN A 190 -6.36 -18.53 1.46
N GLN A 191 -6.05 -17.69 2.45
CA GLN A 191 -6.07 -18.04 3.86
C GLN A 191 -6.25 -16.81 4.75
N GLU A 192 -6.52 -17.05 6.03
CA GLU A 192 -6.67 -16.02 7.08
C GLU A 192 -5.78 -16.35 8.27
N GLY A 193 -5.39 -15.34 9.03
CA GLY A 193 -4.53 -15.48 10.20
C GLY A 193 -4.66 -14.31 11.17
N GLU A 194 -3.71 -14.22 12.09
CA GLU A 194 -3.62 -13.15 13.09
C GLU A 194 -2.22 -12.54 13.04
N LEU A 195 -2.15 -11.21 12.95
CA LEU A 195 -0.92 -10.44 13.06
C LEU A 195 -1.12 -9.35 14.12
N PHE A 196 -0.30 -9.39 15.18
CA PHE A 196 -0.40 -8.52 16.36
C PHE A 196 -1.82 -8.46 16.96
N GLY A 197 -2.50 -9.61 17.05
CA GLY A 197 -3.86 -9.72 17.59
C GLY A 197 -4.97 -9.27 16.63
N SER A 198 -4.61 -8.76 15.45
CA SER A 198 -5.54 -8.28 14.43
C SER A 198 -5.64 -9.27 13.26
N PRO A 199 -6.83 -9.49 12.68
CA PRO A 199 -7.05 -10.44 11.59
C PRO A 199 -6.42 -9.95 10.29
N ILE A 200 -5.74 -10.86 9.61
CA ILE A 200 -5.10 -10.64 8.32
C ILE A 200 -5.59 -11.70 7.32
N PHE A 201 -5.87 -11.28 6.09
CA PHE A 201 -6.40 -12.12 5.03
C PHE A 201 -5.47 -12.08 3.82
N GLU A 202 -5.09 -13.24 3.31
CA GLU A 202 -4.22 -13.38 2.15
C GLU A 202 -5.04 -13.70 0.91
N TYR A 203 -4.71 -13.02 -0.18
CA TYR A 203 -5.35 -13.17 -1.49
C TYR A 203 -4.30 -13.36 -2.58
N GLY A 204 -4.67 -14.14 -3.59
CA GLY A 204 -3.79 -14.57 -4.68
C GLY A 204 -3.20 -15.96 -4.43
N VAL A 205 -2.22 -16.32 -5.24
CA VAL A 205 -1.54 -17.63 -5.17
C VAL A 205 -0.07 -17.37 -4.89
N PRO A 206 0.40 -17.52 -3.63
CA PRO A 206 1.79 -17.22 -3.27
C PRO A 206 2.83 -18.02 -4.08
N SER A 207 2.47 -19.21 -4.56
CA SER A 207 3.32 -20.05 -5.39
C SER A 207 3.39 -19.63 -6.86
N GLN A 208 2.62 -18.62 -7.28
CA GLN A 208 2.58 -18.12 -8.66
C GLN A 208 2.63 -16.57 -8.69
N PRO A 209 3.66 -15.95 -8.09
CA PRO A 209 3.72 -14.49 -7.91
C PRO A 209 3.76 -13.71 -9.23
N GLU A 210 4.27 -14.33 -10.30
CA GLU A 210 4.32 -13.72 -11.64
C GLU A 210 2.95 -13.66 -12.33
N LYS A 211 1.99 -14.48 -11.87
CA LYS A 211 0.64 -14.55 -12.45
C LYS A 211 -0.43 -13.95 -11.54
N TYR A 212 -0.17 -13.89 -10.24
CA TYR A 212 -1.12 -13.44 -9.24
C TYR A 212 -0.48 -12.40 -8.35
N CYS A 213 -1.14 -11.24 -8.24
CA CYS A 213 -0.75 -10.26 -7.25
C CYS A 213 -0.94 -10.85 -5.84
N HIS A 214 0.14 -10.93 -5.07
CA HIS A 214 0.08 -11.30 -3.66
C HIS A 214 -0.39 -10.09 -2.85
N ILE A 215 -1.55 -10.22 -2.21
CA ILE A 215 -2.18 -9.13 -1.47
C ILE A 215 -2.58 -9.60 -0.08
N LEU A 216 -2.19 -8.83 0.92
CA LEU A 216 -2.63 -8.99 2.30
C LEU A 216 -3.59 -7.85 2.65
N VAL A 217 -4.71 -8.18 3.29
CA VAL A 217 -5.62 -7.19 3.88
C VAL A 217 -5.61 -7.40 5.39
N TRP A 218 -5.13 -6.39 6.11
CA TRP A 218 -4.94 -6.43 7.55
C TRP A 218 -5.87 -5.41 8.21
N ILE A 219 -6.85 -5.91 8.98
CA ILE A 219 -7.88 -5.08 9.60
C ILE A 219 -7.48 -4.81 11.05
N PHE A 220 -7.18 -3.55 11.36
CA PHE A 220 -6.81 -3.11 12.70
C PHE A 220 -8.03 -2.89 13.60
N TRP A 221 -7.83 -3.17 14.89
CA TRP A 221 -8.74 -2.90 16.00
C TRP A 221 -8.37 -1.60 16.72
#